data_AF-A0A2E2P1V4-F1
#
_entry.id   AF-A0A2E2P1V4-F1
#
_cell.length_a   1.000
_cell.length_b   1.000
_cell.length_c   1.000
_cell.angle_alpha   90.00
_cell.angle_beta   90.00
_cell.angle_gamma   90.00
#
_symmetry.space_group_name_H-M   'P 1'
#
loop_
_entity.id
_entity.type
_entity.pdbx_description
1 polymer ?
#
loop_
_entity_poly.entity_id
_entity_poly.type
_entity_poly.pdbx_seq_one_letter_code
_entity_poly.pdbx_strand_id
1 'polypeptide(L)'
;MGRWLESNNGTFILCLNLIDQSFELFDKHFNSLWLVSSNGKSIHEVESQIGSALGDLGLSDENWNKAMHYEIPNYGLTKGPIERLSEDQVEAWKKYRGLANYACMDLLGSCQADSEIRIWPHHFDTGVYFQINDDLGIGFGLAMKDDMANDAYFYLSAYADSIEFDYSKFRTGDDWEWKNAEWKGAIKKIGTLSSFDQKAALEAINDFSKSAIEQLYSQLA
;
A
#
# COMPACT_ATOMS: atom_id res chain seq x y z
N MET A 1 4.01 -5.57 9.08
CA MET A 1 5.02 -5.05 8.14
C MET A 1 5.57 -3.76 8.71
N GLY A 2 6.89 -3.60 8.71
CA GLY A 2 7.61 -2.43 9.19
C GLY A 2 8.90 -2.25 8.40
N ARG A 3 9.58 -1.12 8.56
CA ARG A 3 10.93 -0.92 8.01
C ARG A 3 11.94 -0.87 9.15
N TRP A 4 13.12 -1.39 8.88
CA TRP A 4 14.24 -1.27 9.79
C TRP A 4 14.65 0.21 9.90
N LEU A 5 14.74 0.68 11.13
CA LEU A 5 15.19 1.99 11.55
C LEU A 5 16.57 1.81 12.19
N GLU A 6 17.56 2.49 11.64
CA GLU A 6 18.91 2.51 12.20
C GLU A 6 19.07 3.72 13.13
N SER A 7 19.66 3.49 14.31
CA SER A 7 20.04 4.55 15.22
C SER A 7 21.36 4.23 15.93
N ASN A 8 21.89 5.20 16.67
CA ASN A 8 23.08 5.00 17.50
C ASN A 8 22.89 3.90 18.57
N ASN A 9 21.64 3.60 18.92
CA ASN A 9 21.28 2.63 19.95
C ASN A 9 20.93 1.24 19.38
N GLY A 10 21.01 1.06 18.07
CA GLY A 10 20.75 -0.21 17.39
C GLY A 10 19.78 -0.10 16.22
N THR A 11 19.31 -1.26 15.79
CA THR A 11 18.42 -1.42 14.65
C THR A 11 17.06 -1.91 15.14
N PHE A 12 15.99 -1.23 14.73
CA PHE A 12 14.64 -1.44 15.25
C PHE A 12 13.62 -1.57 14.12
N ILE A 13 12.51 -2.27 14.36
CA ILE A 13 11.40 -2.34 13.40
C ILE A 13 10.07 -2.15 14.12
N LEU A 14 9.29 -1.16 13.68
CA LEU A 14 7.93 -0.93 14.17
C LEU A 14 6.94 -1.75 13.34
N CYS A 15 6.16 -2.57 14.02
CA CYS A 15 5.19 -3.47 13.41
C CYS A 15 3.79 -3.20 13.95
N LEU A 16 2.79 -3.30 13.08
CA LEU A 16 1.39 -3.45 13.48
C LEU A 16 1.04 -4.94 13.54
N ASN A 17 0.69 -5.42 14.73
CA ASN A 17 0.02 -6.70 14.93
C ASN A 17 -1.48 -6.49 14.73
N LEU A 18 -2.00 -7.02 13.63
CA LEU A 18 -3.39 -6.82 13.22
C LEU A 18 -4.39 -7.59 14.09
N ILE A 19 -3.98 -8.73 14.64
CA ILE A 19 -4.86 -9.62 15.42
C ILE A 19 -5.12 -9.00 16.80
N ASP A 20 -4.06 -8.50 17.43
CA ASP A 20 -4.14 -7.88 18.76
C ASP A 20 -4.41 -6.37 18.69
N GLN A 21 -4.32 -5.79 17.48
CA GLN A 21 -4.38 -4.35 17.22
C GLN A 21 -3.43 -3.60 18.14
N SER A 22 -2.15 -3.95 18.00
CA SER A 22 -1.04 -3.36 18.74
C SER A 22 0.09 -2.93 17.82
N PHE A 23 0.69 -1.80 18.17
CA PHE A 23 1.98 -1.38 17.64
C PHE A 23 3.07 -1.97 18.53
N GLU A 24 4.03 -2.64 17.92
CA GLU A 24 5.12 -3.32 18.62
C GLU A 24 6.45 -2.94 17.98
N LEU A 25 7.41 -2.52 18.80
CA LEU A 25 8.77 -2.26 18.35
C LEU A 25 9.65 -3.45 18.72
N PHE A 26 10.34 -3.98 17.72
CA PHE A 26 11.30 -5.06 17.89
C PHE A 26 12.72 -4.57 17.67
N ASP A 27 13.68 -5.18 18.38
CA ASP A 27 15.10 -5.06 18.03
C ASP A 27 15.47 -5.98 16.84
N LYS A 28 16.73 -5.93 16.40
CA LYS A 28 17.27 -6.81 15.34
C LYS A 28 17.21 -8.32 15.62
N HIS A 29 16.95 -8.71 16.87
CA HIS A 29 16.80 -10.10 17.31
C HIS A 29 15.33 -10.49 17.48
N PHE A 30 14.40 -9.61 17.10
CA PHE A 30 12.95 -9.77 17.29
C PHE A 30 12.54 -9.85 18.77
N ASN A 31 13.31 -9.28 19.69
CA ASN A 31 12.83 -9.05 21.05
C ASN A 31 11.87 -7.86 21.05
N SER A 32 10.66 -8.05 21.58
CA SER A 32 9.71 -6.95 21.78
C SER A 32 10.25 -6.00 22.86
N LEU A 33 10.48 -4.74 22.48
CA LEU A 33 10.95 -3.69 23.38
C LEU A 33 9.79 -2.97 24.05
N TRP A 34 8.70 -2.78 23.30
CA TRP A 34 7.46 -2.21 23.81
C TRP A 34 6.28 -2.57 22.92
N LEU A 35 5.08 -2.42 23.51
CA LEU A 35 3.79 -2.69 22.88
C LEU A 35 2.78 -1.60 23.26
N VAL A 36 2.11 -1.00 22.27
CA VAL A 36 0.99 -0.07 22.45
C VAL A 36 -0.24 -0.64 21.75
N SER A 37 -1.21 -1.12 22.52
CA SER A 37 -2.52 -1.49 21.96
C SER A 37 -3.29 -0.24 21.51
N SER A 38 -3.98 -0.31 20.38
CA SER A 38 -4.91 0.72 19.91
C SER A 38 -6.33 0.54 20.41
N ASN A 39 -6.71 -0.67 20.86
CA ASN A 39 -8.08 -0.99 21.24
C ASN A 39 -8.59 -0.10 22.37
N GLY A 40 -9.73 0.55 22.14
CA GLY A 40 -10.39 1.42 23.11
C GLY A 40 -9.68 2.77 23.32
N LYS A 41 -8.69 3.12 22.50
CA LYS A 41 -7.98 4.41 22.56
C LYS A 41 -8.32 5.28 21.37
N SER A 42 -8.27 6.60 21.55
CA SER A 42 -8.23 7.55 20.44
C SER A 42 -6.89 7.47 19.69
N ILE A 43 -6.86 7.95 18.43
CA ILE A 43 -5.63 8.07 17.64
C ILE A 43 -4.57 8.87 18.41
N HIS A 44 -4.96 10.01 19.01
CA HIS A 44 -4.06 10.86 19.79
C HIS A 44 -3.44 10.12 21.00
N GLU A 45 -4.20 9.29 21.72
CA GLU A 45 -3.66 8.49 22.82
C GLU A 45 -2.65 7.46 22.35
N VAL A 46 -2.90 6.82 21.20
CA VAL A 46 -1.96 5.88 20.57
C VAL A 46 -0.69 6.61 20.15
N GLU A 47 -0.81 7.73 19.43
CA GLU A 47 0.32 8.55 18.98
C GLU A 47 1.16 9.06 20.15
N SER A 48 0.53 9.55 21.22
CA SER A 48 1.23 10.00 22.42
C SER A 48 2.05 8.89 23.07
N GLN A 49 1.50 7.67 23.16
CA GLN A 49 2.23 6.52 23.72
C GLN A 49 3.38 6.06 22.82
N ILE A 50 3.17 6.04 21.50
CA ILE A 50 4.24 5.74 20.54
C ILE A 50 5.35 6.80 20.64
N GLY A 51 5.00 8.09 20.68
CA GLY A 51 5.95 9.19 20.79
C GLY A 51 6.79 9.12 22.07
N SER A 52 6.17 8.79 23.21
CA SER A 52 6.90 8.56 24.46
C SER A 52 7.89 7.40 24.33
N ALA A 53 7.44 6.27 23.78
CA ALA A 53 8.28 5.08 23.63
C ALA A 53 9.45 5.29 22.66
N LEU A 54 9.24 6.04 21.58
CA LEU A 54 10.32 6.47 20.68
C LEU A 54 11.30 7.42 21.38
N GLY A 55 10.79 8.32 22.23
CA GLY A 55 11.61 9.22 23.04
C GLY A 55 12.57 8.49 23.98
N ASP A 56 12.06 7.47 24.70
CA ASP A 56 12.86 6.66 25.62
C ASP A 56 14.01 5.91 24.93
N LEU A 57 13.90 5.67 23.62
CA LEU A 57 14.92 5.00 22.79
C LEU A 57 15.84 5.98 22.04
N GLY A 58 15.61 7.29 22.16
CA GLY A 58 16.32 8.32 21.39
C GLY A 58 16.00 8.28 19.90
N LEU A 59 14.81 7.78 19.53
CA LEU A 59 14.31 7.68 18.16
C LEU A 59 13.31 8.78 17.80
N SER A 60 12.93 9.63 18.76
CA SER A 60 12.01 10.75 18.56
C SER A 60 12.77 12.04 18.27
N ASP A 61 12.37 12.75 17.22
CA ASP A 61 12.84 14.10 16.88
C ASP A 61 11.64 15.07 16.71
N GLU A 62 11.88 16.35 16.45
CA GLU A 62 10.80 17.33 16.26
C GLU A 62 9.88 17.07 15.04
N ASN A 63 10.27 16.13 14.16
CA ASN A 63 9.55 15.82 12.93
C ASN A 63 8.77 14.49 13.00
N TRP A 64 8.87 13.71 14.08
CA TRP A 64 8.28 12.36 14.14
C TRP A 64 6.77 12.35 13.88
N ASN A 65 6.06 13.41 14.27
CA ASN A 65 4.62 13.60 14.08
C ASN A 65 4.27 14.69 13.06
N LYS A 66 5.23 15.07 12.20
CA LYS A 66 5.00 16.09 11.18
C LYS A 66 3.91 15.64 10.21
N ALA A 67 3.02 16.57 9.86
CA ALA A 67 1.98 16.31 8.88
C ALA A 67 2.59 15.88 7.52
N MET A 68 2.02 14.84 6.93
CA MET A 68 2.39 14.35 5.61
C MET A 68 1.80 15.25 4.52
N HIS A 69 2.39 15.22 3.32
CA HIS A 69 1.89 15.99 2.17
C HIS A 69 0.56 15.48 1.61
N TYR A 70 0.25 14.20 1.84
CA TYR A 70 -1.01 13.59 1.45
C TYR A 70 -1.95 13.53 2.66
N GLU A 71 -3.18 14.00 2.45
CA GLU A 71 -4.25 13.87 3.45
C GLU A 71 -5.04 12.58 3.19
N ILE A 72 -5.02 11.66 4.15
CA ILE A 72 -5.83 10.45 4.08
C ILE A 72 -7.31 10.84 4.08
N PRO A 73 -8.12 10.33 3.12
CA PRO A 73 -9.54 10.65 3.06
C PRO A 73 -10.25 10.38 4.38
N ASN A 74 -11.16 11.28 4.75
CA ASN A 74 -11.94 11.10 5.98
C ASN A 74 -12.98 10.00 5.80
N TYR A 75 -12.66 8.79 6.28
CA TYR A 75 -13.56 7.63 6.27
C TYR A 75 -14.65 7.66 7.35
N GLY A 76 -14.78 8.76 8.11
CA GLY A 76 -15.72 8.87 9.23
C GLY A 76 -15.29 8.09 10.48
N LEU A 77 -14.04 7.60 10.51
CA LEU A 77 -13.49 6.81 11.62
C LEU A 77 -13.01 7.66 12.81
N THR A 78 -12.99 8.99 12.68
CA THR A 78 -12.19 9.89 13.53
C THR A 78 -12.88 10.40 14.80
N LYS A 79 -13.98 9.79 15.26
CA LYS A 79 -14.80 10.35 16.37
C LYS A 79 -14.94 9.48 17.60
N GLY A 80 -14.38 8.27 17.61
CA GLY A 80 -14.51 7.35 18.73
C GLY A 80 -13.20 6.65 19.07
N PRO A 81 -13.17 5.92 20.20
CA PRO A 81 -12.13 4.94 20.46
C PRO A 81 -11.98 3.98 19.28
N ILE A 82 -10.75 3.59 18.96
CA ILE A 82 -10.47 2.58 17.95
C ILE A 82 -11.12 1.27 18.41
N GLU A 83 -12.07 0.80 17.62
CA GLU A 83 -12.79 -0.42 17.90
C GLU A 83 -11.96 -1.65 17.53
N ARG A 84 -12.27 -2.76 18.19
CA ARG A 84 -11.66 -4.03 17.84
C ARG A 84 -12.16 -4.46 16.46
N LEU A 85 -11.24 -4.83 15.56
CA LEU A 85 -11.61 -5.41 14.28
C LEU A 85 -12.31 -6.75 14.49
N SER A 86 -13.38 -6.99 13.74
CA SER A 86 -14.00 -8.31 13.66
C SER A 86 -13.09 -9.30 12.91
N GLU A 87 -13.32 -10.59 13.10
CA GLU A 87 -12.61 -11.64 12.35
C GLU A 87 -12.74 -11.43 10.84
N ASP A 88 -13.94 -11.12 10.35
CA ASP A 88 -14.19 -10.83 8.92
C ASP A 88 -13.37 -9.64 8.40
N GLN A 89 -13.20 -8.59 9.21
CA GLN A 89 -12.39 -7.43 8.84
C GLN A 89 -10.90 -7.77 8.79
N VAL A 90 -10.42 -8.56 9.76
CA VAL A 90 -9.03 -9.05 9.79
C VAL A 90 -8.76 -9.95 8.58
N GLU A 91 -9.68 -10.85 8.25
CA GLU A 91 -9.54 -11.74 7.09
C GLU A 91 -9.64 -10.99 5.76
N ALA A 92 -10.51 -9.99 5.65
CA ALA A 92 -10.55 -9.12 4.48
C ALA A 92 -9.21 -8.38 4.29
N TRP A 93 -8.65 -7.83 5.37
CA TRP A 93 -7.35 -7.16 5.33
C TRP A 93 -6.23 -8.10 4.90
N LYS A 94 -6.15 -9.29 5.51
CA LYS A 94 -5.16 -10.33 5.14
C LYS A 94 -5.31 -10.74 3.67
N LYS A 95 -6.54 -10.98 3.21
CA LYS A 95 -6.83 -11.35 1.82
C LYS A 95 -6.28 -10.30 0.85
N TYR A 96 -6.70 -9.04 0.98
CA TYR A 96 -6.35 -8.03 -0.02
C TYR A 96 -4.89 -7.59 0.07
N ARG A 97 -4.31 -7.47 1.26
CA ARG A 97 -2.87 -7.20 1.40
C ARG A 97 -2.00 -8.37 0.94
N GLY A 98 -2.47 -9.61 1.13
CA GLY A 98 -1.84 -10.80 0.58
C GLY A 98 -1.87 -10.80 -0.95
N LEU A 99 -3.05 -10.57 -1.55
CA LEU A 99 -3.21 -10.43 -3.00
C LEU A 99 -2.30 -9.34 -3.57
N ALA A 100 -2.19 -8.18 -2.90
CA ALA A 100 -1.30 -7.11 -3.31
C ALA A 100 0.17 -7.53 -3.33
N ASN A 101 0.64 -8.22 -2.29
CA ASN A 101 2.01 -8.73 -2.26
C ASN A 101 2.27 -9.75 -3.39
N TYR A 102 1.40 -10.74 -3.53
CA TYR A 102 1.56 -11.77 -4.57
C TYR A 102 1.52 -11.19 -5.98
N ALA A 103 0.56 -10.30 -6.27
CA ALA A 103 0.47 -9.66 -7.57
C ALA A 103 1.70 -8.78 -7.87
N CYS A 104 2.24 -8.06 -6.88
CA CYS A 104 3.48 -7.30 -7.07
C CYS A 104 4.67 -8.22 -7.36
N MET A 105 4.76 -9.37 -6.67
CA MET A 105 5.80 -10.37 -6.92
C MET A 105 5.69 -10.95 -8.35
N ASP A 106 4.48 -11.31 -8.78
CA ASP A 106 4.22 -11.86 -10.11
C ASP A 106 4.56 -10.84 -11.21
N LEU A 107 4.23 -9.57 -10.99
CA LEU A 107 4.55 -8.49 -11.94
C LEU A 107 6.06 -8.27 -12.05
N LEU A 108 6.77 -8.18 -10.92
CA LEU A 108 8.23 -8.05 -10.89
C LEU A 108 8.91 -9.22 -11.61
N GLY A 109 8.46 -10.45 -11.34
CA GLY A 109 8.96 -11.65 -12.00
C GLY A 109 8.71 -11.63 -13.52
N SER A 110 7.53 -11.19 -13.94
CA SER A 110 7.16 -11.08 -15.36
C SER A 110 7.97 -10.02 -16.09
N CYS A 111 8.29 -8.91 -15.42
CA CYS A 111 9.12 -7.83 -15.96
C CYS A 111 10.63 -8.03 -15.77
N GLN A 112 11.05 -9.12 -15.11
CA GLN A 112 12.45 -9.37 -14.73
C GLN A 112 13.08 -8.19 -13.97
N ALA A 113 12.28 -7.53 -13.13
CA ALA A 113 12.69 -6.36 -12.37
C ALA A 113 12.93 -6.72 -10.90
N ASP A 114 13.86 -6.01 -10.27
CA ASP A 114 14.10 -6.08 -8.83
C ASP A 114 13.60 -4.79 -8.16
N SER A 115 12.71 -4.92 -7.19
CA SER A 115 12.26 -3.84 -6.34
C SER A 115 11.63 -4.35 -5.06
N GLU A 116 11.71 -3.53 -4.03
CA GLU A 116 11.02 -3.74 -2.76
C GLU A 116 9.50 -3.55 -2.93
N ILE A 117 8.74 -4.54 -2.48
CA ILE A 117 7.29 -4.42 -2.26
C ILE A 117 7.09 -3.86 -0.85
N ARG A 118 6.35 -2.75 -0.73
CA ARG A 118 6.22 -2.03 0.54
C ARG A 118 4.85 -1.40 0.73
N ILE A 119 4.59 -0.98 1.96
CA ILE A 119 3.51 -0.05 2.25
C ILE A 119 4.03 1.38 2.07
N TRP A 120 3.41 2.15 1.19
CA TRP A 120 3.76 3.55 0.96
C TRP A 120 3.25 4.41 2.12
N PRO A 121 4.13 5.14 2.84
CA PRO A 121 3.77 5.77 4.11
C PRO A 121 2.75 6.91 3.98
N HIS A 122 2.58 7.46 2.79
CA HIS A 122 1.75 8.64 2.55
C HIS A 122 0.32 8.26 2.11
N HIS A 123 0.14 7.30 1.20
CA HIS A 123 -1.19 6.82 0.78
C HIS A 123 -1.65 5.54 1.51
N PHE A 124 -0.74 4.87 2.23
CA PHE A 124 -0.96 3.57 2.86
C PHE A 124 -1.21 2.41 1.88
N ASP A 125 -0.81 2.58 0.63
CA ASP A 125 -0.89 1.59 -0.44
C ASP A 125 0.10 0.46 -0.23
N THR A 126 -0.26 -0.79 -0.57
CA THR A 126 0.75 -1.85 -0.74
C THR A 126 1.13 -1.88 -2.21
N GLY A 127 2.38 -1.61 -2.54
CA GLY A 127 2.79 -1.60 -3.94
C GLY A 127 4.29 -1.68 -4.15
N VAL A 128 4.65 -1.53 -5.41
CA VAL A 128 6.00 -1.58 -5.94
C VAL A 128 6.18 -0.46 -6.95
N TYR A 129 7.41 0.04 -7.06
CA TYR A 129 7.83 0.93 -8.13
C TYR A 129 9.15 0.42 -8.70
N PHE A 130 9.23 0.21 -10.01
CA PHE A 130 10.45 -0.24 -10.67
C PHE A 130 10.59 0.41 -12.05
N GLN A 131 11.83 0.54 -12.53
CA GLN A 131 12.11 0.96 -13.89
C GLN A 131 12.16 -0.26 -14.81
N ILE A 132 11.43 -0.20 -15.93
CA ILE A 132 11.55 -1.16 -17.03
C ILE A 132 12.77 -0.82 -17.87
N ASN A 133 13.01 0.47 -18.11
CA ASN A 133 14.17 1.02 -18.79
C ASN A 133 14.39 2.48 -18.33
N ASP A 134 15.38 3.16 -18.93
CA ASP A 134 15.77 4.53 -18.56
C ASP A 134 14.65 5.56 -18.73
N ASP A 135 13.67 5.29 -19.60
CA ASP A 135 12.59 6.21 -19.95
C ASP A 135 11.22 5.84 -19.33
N LEU A 136 11.10 4.65 -18.72
CA LEU A 136 9.82 4.13 -18.23
C LEU A 136 9.92 3.45 -16.86
N GLY A 137 9.29 4.08 -15.87
CA GLY A 137 8.96 3.51 -14.57
C GLY A 137 7.53 3.01 -14.50
N ILE A 138 7.30 1.94 -13.74
CA ILE A 138 5.97 1.39 -13.44
C ILE A 138 5.73 1.45 -11.94
N GLY A 139 4.60 2.04 -11.56
CA GLY A 139 4.02 1.88 -10.24
C GLY A 139 2.85 0.91 -10.29
N PHE A 140 2.82 -0.07 -9.38
CA PHE A 140 1.74 -1.04 -9.28
C PHE A 140 1.45 -1.38 -7.82
N GLY A 141 0.19 -1.57 -7.48
CA GLY A 141 -0.19 -1.95 -6.12
C GLY A 141 -1.67 -1.87 -5.83
N LEU A 142 -2.00 -2.04 -4.56
CA LEU A 142 -3.32 -1.84 -3.97
C LEU A 142 -3.35 -0.48 -3.27
N ALA A 143 -4.17 0.42 -3.80
CA ALA A 143 -4.52 1.70 -3.21
C ALA A 143 -5.71 1.59 -2.24
N MET A 144 -5.69 2.40 -1.20
CA MET A 144 -6.82 2.53 -0.28
C MET A 144 -7.96 3.31 -0.94
N LYS A 145 -9.16 3.26 -0.35
CA LYS A 145 -10.32 3.97 -0.88
C LYS A 145 -10.04 5.47 -0.97
N ASP A 146 -10.31 6.07 -2.11
CA ASP A 146 -10.23 7.51 -2.34
C ASP A 146 -11.38 7.98 -3.26
N ASP A 147 -11.36 9.26 -3.62
CA ASP A 147 -12.36 9.87 -4.50
C ASP A 147 -12.18 9.46 -5.98
N MET A 148 -11.04 8.88 -6.36
CA MET A 148 -10.77 8.44 -7.74
C MET A 148 -11.62 7.22 -8.12
N ALA A 149 -11.74 6.27 -7.19
CA ALA A 149 -12.45 5.01 -7.43
C ALA A 149 -13.72 4.85 -6.56
N ASN A 150 -13.84 5.60 -5.46
CA ASN A 150 -14.83 5.39 -4.38
C ASN A 150 -14.86 3.93 -3.86
N ASP A 151 -13.74 3.22 -4.03
CA ASP A 151 -13.46 1.87 -3.55
C ASP A 151 -11.93 1.78 -3.37
N ALA A 152 -11.43 0.80 -2.64
CA ALA A 152 -10.02 0.42 -2.76
C ALA A 152 -9.80 -0.25 -4.13
N TYR A 153 -8.60 -0.15 -4.69
CA TYR A 153 -8.36 -0.61 -6.05
C TYR A 153 -6.92 -1.01 -6.28
N PHE A 154 -6.72 -1.99 -7.16
CA PHE A 154 -5.43 -2.22 -7.77
C PHE A 154 -5.18 -1.15 -8.83
N TYR A 155 -3.97 -0.62 -8.88
CA TYR A 155 -3.56 0.36 -9.89
C TYR A 155 -2.33 -0.08 -10.65
N LEU A 156 -2.21 0.39 -11.88
CA LEU A 156 -0.99 0.37 -12.67
C LEU A 156 -0.77 1.74 -13.32
N SER A 157 0.35 2.38 -13.05
CA SER A 157 0.70 3.69 -13.61
C SER A 157 2.08 3.65 -14.25
N ALA A 158 2.23 4.43 -15.32
CA ALA A 158 3.48 4.63 -16.03
C ALA A 158 4.04 6.01 -15.71
N TYR A 159 5.32 6.05 -15.39
CA TYR A 159 6.08 7.27 -15.14
C TYR A 159 7.15 7.36 -16.21
N ALA A 160 6.98 8.26 -17.16
CA ALA A 160 7.92 8.49 -18.24
C ALA A 160 8.13 9.99 -18.43
N ASP A 161 9.39 10.41 -18.49
CA ASP A 161 9.74 11.83 -18.67
C ASP A 161 9.73 12.22 -20.15
N SER A 162 10.04 11.28 -21.04
CA SER A 162 10.24 11.48 -22.48
C SER A 162 9.12 10.91 -23.35
N ILE A 163 8.21 10.11 -22.78
CA ILE A 163 7.14 9.40 -23.50
C ILE A 163 5.78 9.96 -23.09
N GLU A 164 5.00 10.39 -24.08
CA GLU A 164 3.60 10.77 -23.87
C GLU A 164 2.68 9.66 -24.39
N PHE A 165 2.06 8.93 -23.48
CA PHE A 165 1.07 7.90 -23.84
C PHE A 165 -0.27 8.54 -24.25
N ASP A 166 -0.83 8.05 -25.35
CA ASP A 166 -2.18 8.36 -25.79
C ASP A 166 -3.17 7.40 -25.13
N TYR A 167 -3.60 7.75 -23.92
CA TYR A 167 -4.56 6.98 -23.13
C TYR A 167 -5.93 6.84 -23.81
N SER A 168 -6.26 7.66 -24.81
CA SER A 168 -7.53 7.53 -25.54
C SER A 168 -7.59 6.28 -26.43
N LYS A 169 -6.43 5.70 -26.75
CA LYS A 169 -6.31 4.45 -27.52
C LYS A 169 -6.30 3.21 -26.63
N PHE A 170 -6.20 3.39 -25.32
CA PHE A 170 -6.21 2.26 -24.40
C PHE A 170 -7.62 1.69 -24.23
N ARG A 171 -7.69 0.37 -24.29
CA ARG A 171 -8.90 -0.42 -24.07
C ARG A 171 -9.09 -0.65 -22.58
N THR A 172 -10.31 -0.42 -22.11
CA THR A 172 -10.78 -0.81 -20.78
C THR A 172 -11.34 -2.22 -20.82
N GLY A 173 -11.32 -2.92 -19.69
CA GLY A 173 -12.00 -4.21 -19.52
C GLY A 173 -13.41 -4.05 -18.96
N ASP A 174 -14.10 -5.17 -18.75
CA ASP A 174 -15.43 -5.18 -18.12
C ASP A 174 -15.39 -4.74 -16.65
N ASP A 175 -14.24 -4.94 -15.98
CA ASP A 175 -14.08 -4.76 -14.54
C ASP A 175 -12.83 -3.96 -14.14
N TRP A 176 -12.23 -3.25 -15.10
CA TRP A 176 -11.10 -2.34 -14.91
C TRP A 176 -11.07 -1.26 -16.01
N GLU A 177 -10.55 -0.08 -15.70
CA GLU A 177 -10.56 1.07 -16.61
C GLU A 177 -9.28 1.91 -16.53
N TRP A 178 -8.98 2.69 -17.57
CA TRP A 178 -7.91 3.70 -17.54
C TRP A 178 -8.46 5.04 -17.07
N LYS A 179 -7.76 5.67 -16.13
CA LYS A 179 -7.91 7.07 -15.74
C LYS A 179 -6.92 7.92 -16.55
N ASN A 180 -7.39 9.09 -17.00
CA ASN A 180 -6.61 10.04 -17.81
C ASN A 180 -6.90 11.50 -17.39
N ALA A 181 -7.00 11.75 -16.08
CA ALA A 181 -7.23 13.08 -15.53
C ALA A 181 -5.94 13.57 -14.86
N GLU A 182 -6.05 14.17 -13.67
CA GLU A 182 -4.89 14.61 -12.87
C GLU A 182 -3.92 13.46 -12.57
N TRP A 183 -4.45 12.25 -12.36
CA TRP A 183 -3.68 11.02 -12.30
C TRP A 183 -3.99 10.15 -13.51
N LYS A 184 -2.95 9.51 -14.04
CA LYS A 184 -3.02 8.63 -15.20
C LYS A 184 -2.59 7.22 -14.85
N GLY A 185 -3.44 6.25 -15.16
CA GLY A 185 -3.16 4.85 -14.85
C GLY A 185 -4.41 3.98 -14.95
N ALA A 186 -4.20 2.67 -15.01
CA ALA A 186 -5.27 1.68 -15.02
C ALA A 186 -5.68 1.35 -13.58
N ILE A 187 -6.98 1.19 -13.33
CA ILE A 187 -7.52 0.81 -12.01
C ILE A 187 -8.45 -0.40 -12.12
N LYS A 188 -8.43 -1.23 -11.09
CA LYS A 188 -9.32 -2.38 -10.88
C LYS A 188 -9.83 -2.39 -9.44
N LYS A 189 -11.13 -2.13 -9.25
CA LYS A 189 -11.73 -2.00 -7.91
C LYS A 189 -11.80 -3.34 -7.19
N ILE A 190 -11.51 -3.37 -5.89
CA ILE A 190 -11.56 -4.63 -5.13
C ILE A 190 -12.97 -5.19 -5.01
N GLY A 191 -14.01 -4.35 -5.10
CA GLY A 191 -15.41 -4.79 -5.11
C GLY A 191 -15.71 -5.81 -6.22
N THR A 192 -15.03 -5.74 -7.37
CA THR A 192 -15.19 -6.71 -8.47
C THR A 192 -14.58 -8.08 -8.16
N LEU A 193 -13.76 -8.17 -7.11
CA LEU A 193 -13.07 -9.39 -6.67
C LEU A 193 -13.73 -10.03 -5.44
N SER A 194 -14.80 -9.42 -4.92
CA SER A 194 -15.41 -9.81 -3.65
C SER A 194 -15.93 -11.25 -3.63
N SER A 195 -16.46 -11.74 -4.76
CA SER A 195 -16.97 -13.11 -4.92
C SER A 195 -15.87 -14.14 -5.27
N PHE A 196 -14.64 -13.69 -5.54
CA PHE A 196 -13.57 -14.57 -5.99
C PHE A 196 -12.85 -15.17 -4.79
N ASP A 197 -12.46 -16.43 -4.91
CA ASP A 197 -11.47 -16.99 -4.00
C ASP A 197 -10.09 -16.35 -4.22
N GLN A 198 -9.12 -16.65 -3.36
CA GLN A 198 -7.81 -16.01 -3.42
C GLN A 198 -7.08 -16.29 -4.75
N LYS A 199 -7.22 -17.49 -5.32
CA LYS A 199 -6.54 -17.86 -6.55
C LYS A 199 -7.15 -17.13 -7.75
N ALA A 200 -8.47 -17.20 -7.88
CA ALA A 200 -9.19 -16.52 -8.95
C ALA A 200 -9.00 -15.00 -8.88
N ALA A 201 -8.97 -14.42 -7.67
CA ALA A 201 -8.70 -13.00 -7.49
C ALA A 201 -7.28 -12.63 -7.95
N LEU A 202 -6.27 -13.42 -7.59
CA LEU A 202 -4.89 -13.20 -8.03
C LEU A 202 -4.75 -13.31 -9.56
N GLU A 203 -5.35 -14.33 -10.18
CA GLU A 203 -5.39 -14.50 -11.64
C GLU A 203 -6.01 -13.26 -12.31
N ALA A 204 -7.16 -12.78 -11.81
CA ALA A 204 -7.81 -11.59 -12.35
C ALA A 204 -6.98 -10.30 -12.19
N ILE A 205 -6.20 -10.17 -11.12
CA ILE A 205 -5.28 -9.04 -10.92
C ILE A 205 -4.08 -9.13 -11.87
N ASN A 206 -3.55 -10.34 -12.08
CA ASN A 206 -2.45 -10.58 -13.00
C ASN A 206 -2.86 -10.32 -14.45
N ASP A 207 -4.05 -10.80 -14.86
CA ASP A 207 -4.60 -10.53 -16.19
C ASP A 207 -4.82 -9.03 -16.43
N PHE A 208 -5.32 -8.31 -15.41
CA PHE A 208 -5.43 -6.86 -15.43
C PHE A 208 -4.07 -6.17 -15.63
N SER A 209 -3.09 -6.46 -14.77
CA SER A 209 -1.79 -5.79 -14.80
C SER A 209 -1.04 -6.07 -16.11
N LYS A 210 -1.09 -7.32 -16.58
CA LYS A 210 -0.54 -7.73 -17.88
C LYS A 210 -1.20 -6.98 -19.03
N SER A 211 -2.52 -6.95 -19.08
CA SER A 211 -3.27 -6.25 -20.13
C SER A 211 -2.99 -4.75 -20.15
N ALA A 212 -2.79 -4.13 -18.98
CA ALA A 212 -2.43 -2.71 -18.88
C ALA A 212 -0.99 -2.46 -19.36
N ILE A 213 -0.03 -3.30 -18.96
CA ILE A 213 1.37 -3.21 -19.40
C ILE A 213 1.52 -3.41 -20.91
N GLU A 214 0.86 -4.42 -21.49
CA GLU A 214 0.91 -4.68 -22.93
C GLU A 214 0.46 -3.48 -23.76
N GLN A 215 -0.52 -2.72 -23.26
CA GLN A 215 -0.99 -1.50 -23.90
C GLN A 215 0.03 -0.36 -23.83
N LEU A 216 0.72 -0.19 -22.69
CA LEU A 216 1.83 0.75 -22.59
C LEU A 216 2.93 0.40 -23.61
N TYR A 217 3.37 -0.86 -23.66
CA TYR A 217 4.38 -1.32 -24.61
C TYR A 217 3.97 -1.13 -26.07
N SER A 218 2.68 -1.26 -26.39
CA SER A 218 2.18 -1.07 -27.76
C SER A 218 2.39 0.34 -28.31
N GLN A 219 2.65 1.32 -27.44
CA GLN A 219 2.94 2.71 -27.82
C GLN A 219 4.41 3.10 -27.67
N LEU A 220 5.27 2.18 -27.20
CA LEU A 220 6.73 2.36 -27.18
C LEU A 220 7.40 1.90 -28.48
N ALA A 221 6.66 1.20 -29.34
CA ALA A 221 7.12 0.59 -30.58
C ALA A 221 6.98 1.53 -31.79
#